data_AF-A0A925H4M4-F1
#
_entry.id   AF-A0A925H4M4-F1
#
_cell.length_a   1.000
_cell.length_b   1.000
_cell.length_c   1.000
_cell.angle_alpha   90.00
_cell.angle_beta   90.00
_cell.angle_gamma   90.00
#
_symmetry.space_group_name_H-M   'P 1'
#
loop_
_entity.id
_entity.type
_entity.pdbx_description
1 polymer ?
#
loop_
_entity_poly.entity_id
_entity_poly.type
_entity_poly.pdbx_seq_one_letter_code
_entity_poly.pdbx_strand_id
1 'polypeptide(L)'
;MSGHSKWHTIKHKKGALDAKRGKLFTKLIKEISVAARTGGGDPDANARLRKAVSDAKAGNMPNDTIARAIRRGAGEDGGVTY
;
A
#
# COMPACT_ATOMS: atom_id res chain seq x y z
N MET A 1 21.74 35.83 9.70
CA MET A 1 20.42 35.42 10.19
C MET A 1 19.46 35.30 9.01
N SER A 2 18.68 34.20 8.99
CA SER A 2 17.39 34.02 8.31
C SER A 2 17.23 34.39 6.82
N GLY A 3 17.70 33.51 5.93
CA GLY A 3 17.00 33.18 4.67
C GLY A 3 16.25 31.85 4.75
N HIS A 4 16.20 31.23 5.94
CA HIS A 4 15.56 29.95 6.17
C HIS A 4 14.05 30.11 6.20
N SER A 5 13.43 30.03 5.03
CA SER A 5 12.03 29.63 4.96
C SER A 5 11.94 28.23 5.56
N LYS A 6 11.55 28.18 6.84
CA LYS A 6 11.19 26.97 7.60
C LYS A 6 10.29 26.08 6.75
N TRP A 7 9.43 26.70 5.96
CA TRP A 7 8.58 26.06 4.98
C TRP A 7 9.34 25.27 3.89
N HIS A 8 10.38 25.83 3.25
CA HIS A 8 11.14 25.12 2.22
C HIS A 8 11.80 23.86 2.77
N THR A 9 12.44 23.92 3.94
CA THR A 9 13.04 22.74 4.57
C THR A 9 12.00 21.69 4.94
N ILE A 10 10.84 22.10 5.49
CA ILE A 10 9.72 21.19 5.79
C ILE A 10 9.18 20.56 4.49
N LYS A 11 9.00 21.35 3.42
CA LYS A 11 8.51 20.88 2.13
C LYS A 11 9.41 19.80 1.54
N HIS A 12 10.73 20.02 1.51
CA HIS A 12 11.67 19.02 0.97
C HIS A 12 11.73 17.76 1.83
N LYS A 13 11.75 17.91 3.16
CA LYS A 13 11.74 16.76 4.09
C LYS A 13 10.45 15.95 3.94
N LYS A 14 9.29 16.61 3.87
CA LYS A 14 7.99 15.95 3.66
C LYS A 14 7.94 15.25 2.31
N GLY A 15 8.36 15.90 1.23
CA GLY A 15 8.39 15.29 -0.10
C GLY A 15 9.24 14.02 -0.18
N ALA A 16 10.42 14.00 0.48
CA ALA A 16 11.25 12.80 0.55
C ALA A 16 10.59 11.66 1.35
N LEU A 17 9.87 11.98 2.43
CA LEU A 17 9.13 11.01 3.23
C LEU A 17 7.91 10.46 2.46
N ASP A 18 7.17 11.32 1.78
CA ASP A 18 6.02 10.94 0.96
C ASP A 18 6.46 10.05 -0.21
N ALA A 19 7.59 10.34 -0.86
CA ALA A 19 8.16 9.48 -1.90
C ALA A 19 8.56 8.09 -1.37
N LYS A 20 9.12 8.01 -0.16
CA LYS A 20 9.43 6.73 0.50
C LYS A 20 8.16 5.95 0.83
N ARG A 21 7.12 6.63 1.34
CA ARG A 21 5.82 6.04 1.64
C ARG A 21 5.13 5.52 0.37
N GLY A 22 5.17 6.28 -0.72
CA GLY A 22 4.64 5.85 -2.02
C GLY A 22 5.27 4.55 -2.50
N LYS A 23 6.61 4.44 -2.44
CA LYS A 23 7.33 3.19 -2.77
C LYS A 23 6.93 2.02 -1.88
N LEU A 24 6.74 2.25 -0.57
CA LEU A 24 6.28 1.24 0.36
C LEU A 24 4.87 0.76 0.00
N PHE A 25 3.95 1.67 -0.31
CA PHE A 25 2.58 1.35 -0.69
C PHE A 25 2.52 0.51 -1.97
N THR A 26 3.31 0.85 -2.99
CA THR A 26 3.38 0.05 -4.22
C THR A 26 3.82 -1.39 -3.95
N LYS A 27 4.81 -1.60 -3.06
CA LYS A 27 5.28 -2.94 -2.69
C LYS A 27 4.20 -3.73 -1.96
N LEU A 28 3.55 -3.12 -0.97
CA LEU A 28 2.47 -3.73 -0.20
C LEU A 28 1.25 -4.09 -1.07
N ILE A 29 0.83 -3.19 -1.97
CA ILE A 29 -0.28 -3.47 -2.91
C ILE A 29 0.04 -4.67 -3.79
N LYS A 30 1.28 -4.77 -4.30
CA LYS A 30 1.71 -5.90 -5.12
C LYS A 30 1.70 -7.20 -4.31
N GLU A 31 2.18 -7.16 -3.07
CA GLU A 31 2.18 -8.32 -2.18
C GLU A 31 0.77 -8.80 -1.81
N ILE A 32 -0.13 -7.87 -1.47
CA ILE A 32 -1.56 -8.17 -1.22
C ILE A 32 -2.21 -8.79 -2.46
N SER A 33 -2.01 -8.18 -3.63
CA SER A 33 -2.59 -8.64 -4.90
C SER A 33 -2.11 -10.06 -5.25
N VAL A 34 -0.82 -10.34 -5.07
CA VAL A 34 -0.24 -11.66 -5.33
C VAL A 34 -0.74 -12.68 -4.32
N ALA A 35 -0.76 -12.34 -3.03
CA ALA A 35 -1.26 -13.23 -1.99
C ALA A 35 -2.73 -13.60 -2.22
N ALA A 36 -3.57 -12.62 -2.54
CA ALA A 36 -4.98 -12.81 -2.86
C ALA A 36 -5.19 -13.65 -4.14
N ARG A 37 -4.34 -13.48 -5.15
CA ARG A 37 -4.38 -14.30 -6.38
C ARG A 37 -4.03 -15.76 -6.10
N THR A 38 -3.04 -16.02 -5.26
CA THR A 38 -2.56 -17.39 -5.01
C THR A 38 -3.38 -18.18 -4.00
N GLY A 39 -3.99 -17.51 -3.02
CA GLY A 39 -4.64 -18.17 -1.88
C GLY A 39 -6.05 -17.69 -1.59
N GLY A 40 -6.69 -16.99 -2.53
CA GLY A 40 -8.03 -16.45 -2.36
C GLY A 40 -8.07 -15.12 -1.61
N GLY A 41 -9.19 -14.41 -1.75
CA GLY A 41 -9.42 -13.07 -1.20
C GLY A 41 -9.69 -13.02 0.31
N ASP A 42 -9.76 -14.17 0.98
CA ASP A 42 -10.06 -14.27 2.41
C ASP A 42 -8.78 -14.22 3.27
N PRO A 43 -8.58 -13.18 4.11
CA PRO A 43 -7.44 -13.08 5.02
C PRO A 43 -7.41 -14.13 6.13
N ASP A 44 -8.55 -14.75 6.47
CA ASP A 44 -8.61 -15.79 7.50
C ASP A 44 -8.19 -17.15 6.95
N ALA A 45 -8.51 -17.44 5.69
CA ALA A 45 -8.06 -18.64 4.99
C ALA A 45 -6.60 -18.56 4.49
N ASN A 46 -6.01 -17.35 4.38
CA ASN A 46 -4.69 -17.13 3.78
C ASN A 46 -3.73 -16.38 4.72
N ALA A 47 -2.82 -17.12 5.36
CA ALA A 47 -1.82 -16.55 6.27
C ALA A 47 -0.90 -15.50 5.62
N ARG A 48 -0.59 -15.65 4.33
CA ARG A 48 0.23 -14.69 3.58
C ARG A 48 -0.52 -13.38 3.38
N LEU A 49 -1.82 -13.46 3.05
CA LEU A 49 -2.67 -12.30 2.90
C LEU A 49 -2.84 -11.57 4.24
N ARG A 50 -3.07 -12.31 5.33
CA ARG A 50 -3.18 -11.75 6.68
C ARG A 50 -1.96 -10.92 7.07
N LYS A 51 -0.75 -11.47 6.83
CA LYS A 51 0.50 -10.76 7.10
C LYS A 51 0.62 -9.50 6.24
N ALA A 52 0.36 -9.60 4.93
CA ALA A 52 0.44 -8.46 4.02
C ALA A 52 -0.53 -7.33 4.41
N VAL A 53 -1.74 -7.68 4.89
CA VAL A 53 -2.73 -6.73 5.42
C VAL A 53 -2.25 -6.08 6.72
N SER A 54 -1.65 -6.86 7.64
CA SER A 54 -1.06 -6.33 8.87
C SER A 54 0.08 -5.34 8.58
N ASP A 55 0.97 -5.69 7.66
CA ASP A 55 2.09 -4.84 7.26
C ASP A 55 1.59 -3.55 6.56
N ALA A 56 0.51 -3.64 5.79
CA ALA A 56 -0.13 -2.48 5.19
C ALA A 56 -0.78 -1.55 6.22
N LYS A 57 -1.44 -2.10 7.24
CA LYS A 57 -1.97 -1.32 8.37
C LYS A 57 -0.85 -0.65 9.18
N ALA A 58 0.25 -1.36 9.44
CA ALA A 58 1.44 -0.79 10.09
C ALA A 58 2.05 0.37 9.28
N GLY A 59 1.94 0.31 7.94
CA GLY A 59 2.32 1.38 7.03
C GLY A 59 1.37 2.58 6.98
N ASN A 60 0.27 2.58 7.75
CA ASN A 60 -0.84 3.55 7.66
C ASN A 60 -1.48 3.59 6.25
N MET A 61 -1.57 2.45 5.57
CA MET A 61 -2.33 2.36 4.33
C MET A 61 -3.84 2.45 4.63
N PRO A 62 -4.62 3.25 3.89
CA PRO A 62 -6.07 3.31 4.07
C PRO A 62 -6.74 1.94 3.83
N ASN A 63 -7.71 1.58 4.68
CA ASN A 63 -8.44 0.30 4.57
C ASN A 63 -9.10 0.12 3.20
N ASP A 64 -9.61 1.19 2.60
CA ASP A 64 -10.21 1.13 1.25
C ASP A 64 -9.21 0.72 0.17
N THR A 65 -7.94 1.14 0.32
CA THR A 65 -6.85 0.77 -0.60
C THR A 65 -6.48 -0.69 -0.44
N ILE A 66 -6.44 -1.19 0.80
CA ILE A 66 -6.21 -2.59 1.11
C ILE A 66 -7.33 -3.45 0.52
N ALA A 67 -8.60 -3.11 0.80
CA ALA A 67 -9.76 -3.82 0.26
C ALA A 67 -9.81 -3.83 -1.27
N ARG A 68 -9.43 -2.72 -1.92
CA ARG A 68 -9.30 -2.66 -3.39
C ARG A 68 -8.19 -3.56 -3.92
N ALA A 69 -7.05 -3.63 -3.23
CA ALA A 69 -5.95 -4.52 -3.62
C ALA A 69 -6.32 -6.01 -3.46
N ILE A 70 -7.08 -6.35 -2.41
CA ILE A 70 -7.60 -7.71 -2.19
C ILE A 70 -8.56 -8.09 -3.32
N ARG A 71 -9.58 -7.26 -3.60
CA ARG A 71 -10.56 -7.49 -4.67
C ARG A 71 -9.92 -7.65 -6.04
N ARG A 72 -8.95 -6.77 -6.36
CA ARG A 72 -8.14 -6.87 -7.59
C ARG A 72 -7.34 -8.17 -7.66
N GLY A 73 -6.78 -8.63 -6.55
CA GLY A 73 -6.03 -9.89 -6.49
C GLY A 73 -6.92 -11.13 -6.60
N ALA A 74 -8.10 -11.08 -5.98
CA ALA A 74 -9.11 -12.13 -6.01
C ALA A 74 -9.86 -12.25 -7.35
N GLY A 75 -9.75 -11.23 -8.23
CA GLY A 75 -10.38 -11.22 -9.54
C GLY A 75 -11.83 -10.73 -9.54
N GLU A 76 -12.31 -10.17 -8.43
CA GLU A 76 -13.66 -9.59 -8.33
C GLU A 76 -13.79 -8.29 -9.12
N ASP A 77 -12.71 -7.50 -9.18
CA ASP A 77 -12.58 -6.40 -10.13
C ASP A 77 -12.03 -7.00 -11.43
N GLY A 78 -12.95 -7.46 -12.30
CA GLY A 78 -12.70 -8.15 -13.57
C GLY A 78 -11.39 -7.73 -14.22
N GLY A 79 -10.52 -8.71 -14.45
CA GLY A 79 -9.17 -8.52 -14.95
C GLY A 79 -9.16 -7.64 -16.19
N VAL A 80 -8.72 -6.39 -16.03
CA VAL A 80 -8.33 -5.58 -17.18
C VAL A 80 -6.95 -6.09 -17.61
N THR A 81 -6.97 -7.14 -18.42
CA THR A 81 -5.88 -7.48 -19.33
C THR A 81 -5.93 -6.48 -20.49
N TYR A 82 -4.98 -5.56 -20.53
CA TYR A 82 -4.59 -4.90 -21.78
C TYR A 82 -3.58 -5.79 -22.49
#